data_AF-A0A933MSK0-F1
#
_entry.id   AF-A0A933MSK0-F1
#
_cell.length_a   1.000
_cell.length_b   1.000
_cell.length_c   1.000
_cell.angle_alpha   90.00
_cell.angle_beta   90.00
_cell.angle_gamma   90.00
#
_symmetry.space_group_name_H-M   'P 1'
#
loop_
_entity.id
_entity.type
_entity.pdbx_description
1 polymer ?
#
loop_
_entity_poly.entity_id
_entity_poly.type
_entity_poly.pdbx_seq_one_letter_code
_entity_poly.pdbx_strand_id
1 'polypeptide(L)'
;MSPKKDIPPWYRPRRYLHFDLPITLRQPELLVTNPTRVQQHAFYPFISYDIKSEKVEVKEDGLFERKRKDRPVSYASHVDSHVYSYYGWLLNKEYEKRVSILEIGKNVLAFRDYTNAKSMKDILTWENVIL
;
A
#
# COMPACT_ATOMS: atom_id res chain seq x y z
N MET A 1 -29.32 -12.77 10.75
CA MET A 1 -27.88 -12.65 10.41
C MET A 1 -27.68 -11.28 9.77
N SER A 2 -26.93 -10.37 10.42
CA SER A 2 -26.64 -9.06 9.85
C SER A 2 -25.77 -9.21 8.59
N PRO A 3 -25.99 -8.42 7.52
CA PRO A 3 -25.21 -8.54 6.30
C PRO A 3 -23.72 -8.28 6.59
N LYS A 4 -22.85 -9.13 6.04
CA LYS A 4 -21.39 -8.88 6.06
C LYS A 4 -21.17 -7.54 5.35
N LYS A 5 -20.75 -6.52 6.10
CA LYS A 5 -20.41 -5.21 5.54
C LYS A 5 -19.18 -5.39 4.65
N ASP A 6 -19.27 -4.99 3.40
CA ASP A 6 -18.13 -5.02 2.47
C ASP A 6 -16.99 -4.18 3.04
N ILE A 7 -15.79 -4.76 3.07
CA ILE A 7 -14.60 -4.11 3.61
C ILE A 7 -14.12 -3.09 2.58
N PRO A 8 -14.01 -1.79 2.93
CA PRO A 8 -13.53 -0.79 2.00
C PRO A 8 -12.08 -1.07 1.53
N PRO A 9 -11.72 -0.74 0.27
CA PRO A 9 -10.41 -1.07 -0.30
C PRO A 9 -9.23 -0.38 0.41
N TRP A 10 -9.48 0.74 1.10
CA TRP A 10 -8.48 1.46 1.88
C TRP A 10 -8.29 0.91 3.29
N TYR A 11 -9.21 0.09 3.80
CA TYR A 11 -9.14 -0.42 5.16
C TYR A 11 -8.18 -1.60 5.25
N ARG A 12 -7.18 -1.50 6.13
CA ARG A 12 -6.27 -2.59 6.45
C ARG A 12 -6.01 -2.61 7.95
N PRO A 13 -6.31 -3.70 8.68
CA PRO A 13 -5.95 -3.79 10.09
C PRO A 13 -4.43 -3.78 10.23
N ARG A 14 -3.91 -2.98 11.15
CA ARG A 14 -2.47 -2.90 11.44
C ARG A 14 -2.13 -3.81 12.62
N ARG A 15 -0.97 -4.44 12.54
CA ARG A 15 -0.47 -5.44 13.51
C ARG A 15 0.92 -5.09 14.06
N TYR A 16 1.41 -3.88 13.77
CA TYR A 16 2.67 -3.42 14.32
C TYR A 16 2.45 -2.83 15.72
N LEU A 17 3.50 -2.78 16.52
CA LEU A 17 3.44 -2.22 17.86
C LEU A 17 3.34 -0.69 17.79
N HIS A 18 2.30 -0.15 18.43
CA HIS A 18 2.13 1.28 18.67
C HIS A 18 1.52 1.50 20.07
N PHE A 19 1.51 2.75 20.54
CA PHE A 19 0.95 3.14 21.83
C PHE A 19 -0.58 3.14 21.84
N ASP A 20 -1.22 3.25 20.69
CA ASP A 20 -2.67 3.21 20.57
C ASP A 20 -3.21 1.78 20.36
N LEU A 21 -4.51 1.61 20.65
CA LEU A 21 -5.17 0.32 20.52
C LEU A 21 -5.58 0.06 19.06
N PRO A 22 -5.54 -1.19 18.58
CA PRO A 22 -6.12 -1.56 17.30
C PRO A 22 -7.61 -1.19 17.24
N ILE A 23 -8.02 -0.54 16.15
CA ILE A 23 -9.41 -0.11 15.94
C ILE A 23 -10.13 -0.97 14.90
N THR A 24 -11.45 -1.08 15.04
CA THR A 24 -12.30 -1.85 14.12
C THR A 24 -12.91 -0.95 13.06
N LEU A 25 -13.15 -1.46 11.85
CA LEU A 25 -13.60 -0.74 10.63
C LEU A 25 -14.54 0.46 10.85
N ARG A 26 -15.55 0.33 11.72
CA ARG A 26 -16.54 1.39 11.96
C ARG A 26 -15.92 2.70 12.48
N GLN A 27 -14.94 2.61 13.37
CA GLN A 27 -14.31 3.78 13.99
C GLN A 27 -13.47 4.60 12.98
N PRO A 28 -12.49 4.01 12.26
CA PRO A 28 -11.74 4.75 11.26
C PRO A 28 -12.64 5.26 10.13
N GLU A 29 -13.66 4.51 9.69
CA GLU A 29 -14.58 4.99 8.65
C GLU A 29 -15.28 6.31 9.04
N LEU A 30 -15.75 6.44 10.28
CA LEU A 30 -16.34 7.67 10.80
C LEU A 30 -15.35 8.84 10.90
N LEU A 31 -14.07 8.54 11.11
CA LEU A 31 -13.01 9.53 11.17
C LEU A 31 -12.63 10.00 9.76
N VAL A 32 -12.17 9.07 8.91
CA VAL A 32 -11.51 9.39 7.64
C VAL A 32 -12.46 9.96 6.58
N THR A 33 -13.74 9.63 6.64
CA THR A 33 -14.74 10.14 5.69
C THR A 33 -15.22 11.56 5.99
N ASN A 34 -14.85 12.13 7.15
CA ASN A 34 -15.20 13.49 7.53
C ASN A 34 -13.93 14.37 7.58
N PRO A 35 -13.72 15.24 6.59
CA PRO A 35 -12.52 16.09 6.53
C PRO A 35 -12.34 17.01 7.75
N THR A 36 -13.43 17.51 8.34
CA THR A 36 -13.38 18.35 9.54
C THR A 36 -12.85 17.57 10.73
N ARG A 37 -13.26 16.30 10.90
CA ARG A 37 -12.73 15.43 11.97
C ARG A 37 -11.25 15.14 11.77
N VAL A 38 -10.83 14.89 10.53
CA VAL A 38 -9.42 14.64 10.19
C VAL A 38 -8.56 15.88 10.47
N GLN A 39 -9.06 17.07 10.16
CA GLN A 39 -8.35 18.33 10.44
C GLN A 39 -8.17 18.57 11.95
N GLN A 40 -9.16 18.19 12.76
CA GLN A 40 -9.13 18.34 14.21
C GLN A 40 -8.45 17.16 14.93
N HIS A 41 -8.12 16.09 14.20
CA HIS A 41 -7.54 14.89 14.77
C HIS A 41 -6.10 15.14 15.20
N ALA A 42 -5.79 14.81 16.46
CA ALA A 42 -4.44 14.90 16.98
C ALA A 42 -3.62 13.69 16.53
N PHE A 43 -2.77 13.89 15.52
CA PHE A 43 -1.87 12.87 15.01
C PHE A 43 -0.84 12.47 16.07
N TYR A 44 -0.61 11.17 16.22
CA TYR A 44 0.40 10.62 17.11
C TYR A 44 1.79 10.69 16.46
N PRO A 45 2.86 10.68 17.28
CA PRO A 45 4.20 10.50 16.75
C PRO A 45 4.33 9.15 16.03
N PHE A 46 5.14 9.14 14.98
CA PHE A 46 5.60 7.91 14.39
C PHE A 46 6.54 7.17 15.35
N ILE A 47 6.47 5.85 15.36
CA ILE A 47 7.46 5.02 16.06
C ILE A 47 8.43 4.44 15.03
N SER A 48 9.70 4.76 15.20
CA SER A 48 10.77 4.33 14.32
C SER A 48 11.43 3.04 14.81
N TYR A 49 11.74 2.17 13.87
CA TYR A 49 12.44 0.91 14.10
C TYR A 49 13.37 0.62 12.93
N ASP A 50 14.47 -0.10 13.18
CA ASP A 50 15.31 -0.61 12.10
C ASP A 50 14.95 -2.07 11.81
N ILE A 51 14.40 -2.32 10.62
CA ILE A 51 14.26 -3.70 10.12
C ILE A 51 15.64 -4.16 9.66
N LYS A 52 16.20 -5.12 10.37
CA LYS A 52 17.49 -5.74 10.05
C LYS A 52 17.24 -6.98 9.20
N SER A 53 17.90 -7.06 8.06
CA SER A 53 17.86 -8.23 7.18
C SER A 53 19.28 -8.61 6.77
N GLU A 54 19.56 -9.90 6.68
CA GLU A 54 20.83 -10.41 6.15
C GLU A 54 20.57 -10.99 4.76
N LYS A 55 21.37 -10.56 3.79
CA LYS A 55 21.39 -11.15 2.46
C LYS A 55 22.65 -12.01 2.34
N VAL A 56 22.47 -13.27 1.97
CA VAL A 56 23.58 -14.15 1.60
C VAL A 56 23.84 -13.94 0.11
N GLU A 57 25.07 -13.57 -0.23
CA GLU A 57 25.55 -13.46 -1.61
C GLU A 57 26.72 -14.42 -1.80
N VAL A 58 26.78 -15.07 -2.95
CA VAL A 58 27.93 -15.89 -3.36
C VAL A 58 28.89 -14.95 -4.08
N LYS A 59 30.13 -14.88 -3.58
CA LYS A 59 31.21 -14.13 -4.22
C LYS A 59 31.72 -14.86 -5.46
N GLU A 60 32.46 -14.13 -6.30
CA GLU A 60 33.09 -14.69 -7.51
C GLU A 60 34.06 -15.84 -7.19
N ASP A 61 34.64 -15.86 -5.99
CA ASP A 61 35.51 -16.93 -5.47
C ASP A 61 34.75 -18.16 -4.95
N GLY A 62 33.41 -18.17 -5.04
CA GLY A 62 32.55 -19.24 -4.57
C GLY A 62 32.27 -19.22 -3.06
N LEU A 63 32.81 -18.25 -2.31
CA LEU A 63 32.55 -18.12 -0.87
C LEU A 63 31.24 -17.39 -0.59
N PHE A 64 30.57 -17.77 0.50
CA PHE A 64 29.37 -17.08 0.96
C PHE A 64 29.73 -15.84 1.79
N GLU A 65 29.16 -14.69 1.42
CA GLU A 65 29.21 -13.46 2.20
C GLU A 65 27.83 -13.12 2.75
N ARG A 66 27.78 -12.75 4.04
CA ARG A 66 26.57 -12.23 4.67
C ARG A 66 26.64 -10.71 4.72
N LYS A 67 25.77 -10.05 3.97
CA LYS A 67 25.65 -8.59 3.97
C LYS A 67 24.43 -8.17 4.77
N ARG A 68 24.68 -7.43 5.86
CA ARG A 68 23.62 -6.82 6.67
C ARG A 68 23.02 -5.63 5.92
N LYS A 69 21.69 -5.56 5.92
CA LYS A 69 20.91 -4.47 5.35
C LYS A 69 19.90 -3.99 6.36
N ASP A 70 20.21 -2.84 6.95
CA ASP A 70 19.33 -2.14 7.88
C ASP A 70 18.39 -1.21 7.08
N ARG A 71 17.11 -1.22 7.43
CA ARG A 71 16.08 -0.39 6.81
C ARG A 71 15.35 0.38 7.91
N PRO A 72 15.63 1.67 8.09
CA PRO A 72 14.84 2.48 9.02
C PRO A 72 13.41 2.55 8.48
N VAL A 73 12.45 2.20 9.33
CA VAL A 73 11.03 2.30 9.05
C VAL A 73 10.35 3.06 10.17
N SER A 74 9.25 3.71 9.84
CA SER A 74 8.43 4.44 10.80
C SER A 74 6.98 4.00 10.63
N TYR A 75 6.34 3.61 11.73
CA TYR A 75 4.93 3.23 11.74
C TYR A 75 4.09 4.35 12.36
N ALA A 76 3.01 4.72 11.67
CA ALA A 76 1.97 5.57 12.21
C ALA A 76 1.21 4.84 13.33
N SER A 77 0.38 5.56 14.09
CA SER A 77 -0.57 4.91 14.99
C SER A 77 -1.58 4.06 14.22
N HIS A 78 -2.25 3.12 14.88
CA HIS A 78 -3.30 2.32 14.25
C HIS A 78 -4.36 3.23 13.63
N VAL A 79 -4.81 4.26 14.37
CA VAL A 79 -5.77 5.26 13.90
C VAL A 79 -5.24 6.07 12.72
N ASP A 80 -4.06 6.68 12.86
CA ASP A 80 -3.48 7.59 11.84
C ASP A 80 -3.18 6.84 10.53
N SER A 81 -2.82 5.56 10.63
CA SER A 81 -2.58 4.72 9.46
C SER A 81 -3.80 4.63 8.55
N HIS A 82 -5.02 4.67 9.11
CA HIS A 82 -6.25 4.65 8.33
C HIS A 82 -6.50 5.98 7.63
N VAL A 83 -6.14 7.11 8.26
CA VAL A 83 -6.17 8.43 7.62
C VAL A 83 -5.26 8.41 6.39
N TYR A 84 -3.99 8.01 6.55
CA TYR A 84 -3.05 7.92 5.42
C TYR A 84 -3.52 6.96 4.33
N SER A 85 -4.10 5.81 4.72
CA SER A 85 -4.60 4.83 3.75
C SER A 85 -5.81 5.35 2.95
N TYR A 86 -6.73 6.05 3.61
CA TYR A 86 -7.92 6.61 2.97
C TYR A 86 -7.58 7.72 2.00
N TYR A 87 -6.78 8.71 2.42
CA TYR A 87 -6.39 9.81 1.54
C TYR A 87 -5.41 9.36 0.45
N GLY A 88 -4.53 8.40 0.74
CA GLY A 88 -3.70 7.75 -0.28
C GLY A 88 -4.55 7.07 -1.35
N TRP A 89 -5.64 6.39 -0.97
CA TRP A 89 -6.58 5.79 -1.92
C TRP A 89 -7.33 6.84 -2.76
N LEU A 90 -7.76 7.96 -2.17
CA LEU A 90 -8.38 9.06 -2.93
C LEU A 90 -7.40 9.68 -3.93
N LEU A 91 -6.18 9.96 -3.49
CA LEU A 91 -5.13 10.53 -4.35
C LEU A 91 -4.76 9.57 -5.48
N ASN A 92 -4.70 8.26 -5.20
CA ASN A 92 -4.41 7.26 -6.22
C ASN A 92 -5.44 7.27 -7.36
N LYS A 93 -6.73 7.48 -7.05
CA LYS A 93 -7.77 7.61 -8.08
C LYS A 93 -7.53 8.81 -9.00
N GLU A 94 -7.21 9.96 -8.43
CA GLU A 94 -6.94 11.17 -9.22
C GLU A 94 -5.64 11.04 -10.02
N TYR A 95 -4.64 10.39 -9.44
CA TYR A 95 -3.39 10.06 -10.12
C TYR A 95 -3.62 9.15 -11.35
N GLU A 96 -4.39 8.07 -11.21
CA GLU A 96 -4.70 7.17 -12.35
C GLU A 96 -5.49 7.87 -13.45
N LYS A 97 -6.44 8.75 -13.11
CA LYS A 97 -7.13 9.60 -14.10
C LYS A 97 -6.12 10.47 -14.86
N ARG A 98 -5.19 11.11 -14.14
CA ARG A 98 -4.16 11.97 -14.74
C ARG A 98 -3.23 11.20 -15.67
N VAL A 99 -2.80 10.00 -15.27
CA VAL A 99 -1.97 9.11 -16.10
C VAL A 99 -2.71 8.71 -17.38
N SER A 100 -4.01 8.42 -17.29
CA SER A 100 -4.84 8.10 -18.45
C SER A 100 -4.95 9.28 -19.43
N ILE A 101 -5.18 10.50 -18.93
CA ILE A 101 -5.29 11.71 -19.76
C ILE A 101 -3.99 12.01 -20.52
N LEU A 102 -2.84 11.72 -19.90
CA LEU A 102 -1.52 11.96 -20.49
C LEU A 102 -1.02 10.79 -21.36
N GLU A 103 -1.73 9.67 -21.39
CA GLU A 103 -1.36 8.45 -22.13
C GLU A 103 0.01 7.85 -21.76
N ILE A 104 0.58 8.24 -20.61
CA ILE A 104 1.90 7.79 -20.13
C ILE A 104 1.84 6.45 -19.39
N GLY A 105 0.69 5.79 -19.37
CA GLY A 105 0.45 4.59 -18.57
C GLY A 105 1.31 3.39 -18.94
N LYS A 106 1.90 3.36 -20.13
CA LYS A 106 2.84 2.30 -20.54
C LYS A 106 4.25 2.50 -19.96
N ASN A 107 4.61 3.74 -19.64
CA ASN A 107 5.96 4.13 -19.21
C ASN A 107 6.06 4.20 -17.69
N VAL A 108 4.95 4.53 -17.01
CA VAL A 108 4.90 4.64 -15.55
C VAL A 108 4.28 3.36 -15.00
N LEU A 109 5.12 2.45 -14.50
CA LEU A 109 4.72 1.14 -13.99
C LEU A 109 4.72 1.04 -12.46
N ALA A 110 5.56 1.84 -11.79
CA ALA A 110 5.71 1.77 -10.34
C ALA A 110 4.49 2.35 -9.61
N PHE A 111 4.12 1.73 -8.48
CA PHE A 111 3.07 2.20 -7.55
C PHE A 111 1.66 2.32 -8.14
N ARG A 112 1.39 1.65 -9.27
CA ARG A 112 0.07 1.63 -9.90
C ARG A 112 -0.70 0.38 -9.55
N ASP A 113 -2.02 0.51 -9.49
CA ASP A 113 -2.90 -0.66 -9.48
C ASP A 113 -2.82 -1.30 -10.87
N TYR A 114 -2.19 -2.47 -10.96
CA TYR A 114 -1.94 -3.21 -12.22
C TYR A 114 -3.23 -3.65 -12.95
N THR A 115 -4.42 -3.27 -12.47
CA THR A 115 -5.72 -3.72 -12.98
C THR A 115 -6.10 -3.17 -14.35
N ASN A 116 -5.33 -2.20 -14.90
CA ASN A 116 -5.55 -1.64 -16.25
C ASN A 116 -4.48 -2.02 -17.28
N ALA A 117 -3.45 -2.79 -16.92
CA ALA A 117 -2.78 -3.56 -17.94
C ALA A 117 -3.80 -4.60 -18.39
N LYS A 118 -4.22 -4.57 -19.66
CA LYS A 118 -4.84 -5.75 -20.30
C LYS A 118 -4.18 -6.97 -19.68
N SER A 119 -4.98 -7.83 -19.07
CA SER A 119 -4.47 -9.02 -18.41
C SER A 119 -3.49 -9.68 -19.38
N MET A 120 -2.36 -10.22 -18.91
CA MET A 120 -1.48 -11.01 -19.79
C MET A 120 -2.26 -12.13 -20.49
N LYS A 121 -3.44 -12.50 -19.97
CA LYS A 121 -4.40 -13.42 -20.57
C LYS A 121 -5.16 -12.85 -21.78
N ASP A 122 -5.30 -11.53 -21.91
CA ASP A 122 -5.94 -10.85 -23.05
C ASP A 122 -4.95 -10.63 -24.22
N ILE A 123 -3.64 -10.70 -23.95
CA ILE A 123 -2.57 -10.56 -24.97
C ILE A 123 -2.12 -11.93 -25.48
N LEU A 124 -2.26 -12.99 -24.65
CA LEU A 124 -1.87 -14.36 -24.97
C LEU A 124 -3.10 -15.27 -25.14
N THR A 125 -4.06 -14.87 -25.98
CA THR A 125 -5.02 -15.84 -26.53
C THR A 125 -4.32 -16.62 -27.65
N TRP A 126 -4.47 -17.95 -27.62
CA TRP A 126 -3.92 -18.86 -28.64
C TRP A 126 -4.44 -18.58 -30.07
N GLU A 127 -5.45 -17.73 -30.20
CA GLU A 127 -6.00 -17.26 -31.49
C GLU A 127 -5.05 -16.31 -32.25
N ASN A 128 -4.07 -15.69 -31.59
CA ASN A 128 -3.13 -14.76 -32.23
C ASN A 128 -1.77 -15.39 -32.62
N VAL A 129 -1.60 -16.70 -32.48
CA VAL A 129 -0.33 -17.42 -32.76
C VAL A 129 -0.42 -18.37 -33.97
N ILE A 130 -1.54 -18.38 -34.70
CA ILE A 130 -1.63 -19.11 -35.98
C ILE A 130 -2.19 -18.19 -37.07
N LEU A 131 -1.28 -17.46 -37.71
CA LEU A 131 -1.22 -17.23 -39.16
C LEU A 131 0.26 -17.16 -39.57
#